data_AF-A0A1J3ETI1-F1
#
_entry.id   AF-A0A1J3ETI1-F1
#
_cell.length_a   1.000
_cell.length_b   1.000
_cell.length_c   1.000
_cell.angle_alpha   90.00
_cell.angle_beta   90.00
_cell.angle_gamma   90.00
#
_symmetry.space_group_name_H-M   'P 1'
#
loop_
_entity.id
_entity.type
_entity.pdbx_description
1 polymer ?
#
loop_
_entity_poly.entity_id
_entity_poly.type
_entity_poly.pdbx_seq_one_letter_code
_entity_poly.pdbx_strand_id
1 'polypeptide(L)'
;PVHPAHPLKRLDYTQNCGPGIDCGACGNTIASVPIGCLECRFYLHLRCADSLLRGLMHKSHEHKLFYKATGAVNAFLYISSCVLCGERGAISVDSYYHCLECGWKIHFECLRIKFVVQKNVHIHPLVCKIFQSE
;
A
#
# COMPACT_ATOMS: atom_id res chain seq x y z
N PRO A 1 -9.70 -6.81 3.60
CA PRO A 1 -9.81 -5.40 4.06
C PRO A 1 -9.47 -5.35 5.54
N VAL A 2 -8.36 -4.68 5.89
CA VAL A 2 -7.79 -4.68 7.24
C VAL A 2 -8.63 -3.79 8.14
N HIS A 3 -9.73 -4.37 8.62
CA HIS A 3 -10.45 -3.99 9.82
C HIS A 3 -11.53 -5.09 10.08
N PRO A 4 -11.16 -6.22 10.71
CA PRO A 4 -12.05 -7.38 10.79
C PRO A 4 -13.16 -7.27 11.83
N ALA A 5 -13.14 -6.25 12.70
CA ALA A 5 -14.20 -6.05 13.69
C ALA A 5 -15.46 -5.38 13.12
N HIS A 6 -15.30 -4.38 12.23
CA HIS A 6 -16.41 -3.59 11.68
C HIS A 6 -16.26 -3.35 10.17
N PRO A 7 -17.33 -3.52 9.37
CA PRO A 7 -17.30 -3.18 7.95
C PRO A 7 -17.01 -1.69 7.74
N LEU A 8 -16.09 -1.38 6.83
CA LEU A 8 -15.85 -0.01 6.41
C LEU A 8 -17.03 0.49 5.57
N LYS A 9 -17.47 1.71 5.86
CA LYS A 9 -18.61 2.35 5.20
C LYS A 9 -18.09 3.57 4.44
N ARG A 10 -18.76 3.94 3.35
CA ARG A 10 -18.57 5.26 2.77
C ARG A 10 -19.19 6.28 3.72
N LEU A 11 -18.38 7.19 4.24
CA LEU A 11 -18.86 8.25 5.12
C LEU A 11 -19.45 9.40 4.29
N ASP A 12 -20.10 10.36 4.92
CA ASP A 12 -20.59 11.57 4.25
C ASP A 12 -19.81 12.81 4.71
N TYR A 13 -20.06 13.97 4.07
CA TYR A 13 -19.37 15.22 4.41
C TYR A 13 -19.78 15.77 5.78
N THR A 14 -20.96 15.38 6.29
CA THR A 14 -21.51 15.84 7.58
C THR A 14 -20.95 15.05 8.76
N GLN A 15 -20.51 13.81 8.53
CA GLN A 15 -19.70 13.01 9.44
C GLN A 15 -18.30 13.64 9.45
N ASN A 16 -18.18 14.76 10.16
CA ASN A 16 -17.02 15.63 10.35
C ASN A 16 -15.73 14.83 10.44
N CYS A 17 -15.21 14.48 9.28
CA CYS A 17 -13.86 14.04 9.10
C CYS A 17 -13.07 15.35 9.04
N GLY A 18 -12.82 15.96 10.20
CA GLY A 18 -12.22 17.29 10.30
C GLY A 18 -10.96 17.45 9.45
N PRO A 19 -10.52 18.70 9.19
CA PRO A 19 -9.32 18.95 8.42
C PRO A 19 -8.13 18.17 9.02
N GLY A 20 -7.36 17.48 8.17
CA GLY A 20 -6.15 16.76 8.60
C GLY A 20 -6.33 15.28 8.95
N ILE A 21 -7.36 14.59 8.43
CA ILE A 21 -7.43 13.13 8.55
C ILE A 21 -6.51 12.47 7.54
N ASP A 22 -5.65 11.58 8.03
CA ASP A 22 -4.73 10.80 7.21
C ASP A 22 -5.30 9.42 6.86
N CYS A 23 -4.97 8.98 5.65
CA CYS A 23 -5.32 7.65 5.18
C CYS A 23 -4.47 6.60 5.90
N GLY A 24 -5.10 5.65 6.58
CA GLY A 24 -4.39 4.57 7.30
C GLY A 24 -3.56 3.65 6.40
N ALA A 25 -3.81 3.64 5.08
CA ALA A 25 -3.01 2.88 4.13
C ALA A 25 -1.79 3.65 3.63
N CYS A 26 -1.99 4.84 3.03
CA CYS A 26 -0.89 5.57 2.41
C CYS A 26 -0.25 6.63 3.32
N GLY A 27 -0.89 6.97 4.45
CA GLY A 27 -0.43 8.02 5.37
C GLY A 27 -0.61 9.45 4.86
N ASN A 28 -1.18 9.64 3.66
CA ASN A 28 -1.42 10.98 3.12
C ASN A 28 -2.81 11.47 3.56
N THR A 29 -2.94 12.79 3.70
CA THR A 29 -4.21 13.43 4.07
C THR A 29 -5.32 13.13 3.07
N ILE A 30 -6.53 12.93 3.60
CA ILE A 30 -7.74 12.70 2.85
C ILE A 30 -8.43 14.04 2.62
N ALA A 31 -8.48 14.49 1.36
CA ALA A 31 -9.15 15.71 0.95
C ALA A 31 -10.59 15.48 0.41
N SER A 32 -11.03 14.22 0.34
CA SER A 32 -12.33 13.83 -0.20
C SER A 32 -13.09 12.92 0.75
N VAL A 33 -14.30 12.51 0.39
CA VAL A 33 -15.11 11.61 1.22
C VAL A 33 -14.35 10.28 1.49
N PRO A 34 -14.03 9.96 2.75
CA PRO A 34 -13.31 8.73 3.08
C PRO A 34 -14.22 7.50 3.04
N ILE A 35 -13.59 6.34 2.87
CA ILE A 35 -14.14 5.06 3.34
C ILE A 35 -13.54 4.81 4.71
N GLY A 36 -14.36 4.53 5.72
CA GLY A 36 -13.86 4.39 7.07
C GLY A 36 -14.80 3.76 8.07
N CYS A 37 -14.31 3.69 9.31
CA CYS A 37 -15.07 3.32 10.49
C CYS A 37 -14.86 4.41 11.55
N LEU A 38 -15.94 5.09 11.94
CA LEU A 38 -15.90 6.17 12.93
C LEU A 38 -15.49 5.64 14.31
N GLU A 39 -16.01 4.47 14.70
CA GLU A 39 -15.71 3.84 16.00
C GLU A 39 -14.21 3.56 16.15
N CYS A 40 -13.60 3.08 15.07
CA CYS A 40 -12.20 2.68 15.05
C CYS A 40 -11.27 3.82 14.61
N ARG A 41 -11.85 4.97 14.23
CA ARG A 41 -11.14 6.12 13.66
C ARG A 41 -10.17 5.75 12.55
N PHE A 42 -10.57 4.79 11.73
CA PHE A 42 -9.76 4.29 10.61
C PHE A 42 -10.38 4.74 9.29
N TYR A 43 -9.59 5.48 8.51
CA TYR A 43 -10.04 6.13 7.29
C TYR A 43 -9.11 5.83 6.12
N LEU A 44 -9.68 5.70 4.94
CA LEU A 44 -8.98 5.39 3.70
C LEU A 44 -9.47 6.28 2.58
N HIS A 45 -8.56 6.67 1.68
CA HIS A 45 -8.98 7.11 0.36
C HIS A 45 -9.73 5.98 -0.34
N LEU A 46 -10.72 6.32 -1.16
CA LEU A 46 -11.44 5.35 -2.01
C LEU A 46 -10.46 4.50 -2.86
N ARG A 47 -9.46 5.14 -3.47
CA ARG A 47 -8.40 4.45 -4.26
C ARG A 47 -7.54 3.50 -3.41
N CYS A 48 -7.29 3.85 -2.15
CA CYS A 48 -6.51 3.01 -1.24
C CYS A 48 -7.34 1.81 -0.79
N ALA A 49 -8.63 2.00 -0.52
CA ALA A 49 -9.54 0.90 -0.24
C ALA A 49 -9.64 -0.09 -1.40
N ASP A 50 -9.77 0.37 -2.66
CA ASP A 50 -9.77 -0.51 -3.84
C ASP A 50 -8.43 -1.25 -4.01
N SER A 51 -7.31 -0.55 -3.87
CA SER A 51 -5.97 -1.16 -3.95
C SER A 51 -5.77 -2.23 -2.87
N LEU A 52 -6.29 -2.05 -1.65
CA LEU A 52 -6.25 -3.07 -0.60
C LEU A 52 -7.07 -4.33 -0.93
N LEU A 53 -8.15 -4.21 -1.69
CA LEU A 53 -8.89 -5.38 -2.18
C LEU A 53 -8.02 -6.19 -3.16
N ARG A 54 -7.21 -5.49 -3.96
CA ARG A 54 -6.29 -6.02 -4.99
C ARG A 54 -4.85 -6.22 -4.48
N GLY A 55 -4.65 -6.19 -3.16
CA GLY A 55 -3.32 -6.32 -2.56
C GLY A 55 -2.60 -7.59 -3.01
N LEU A 56 -1.28 -7.48 -3.14
CA LEU A 56 -0.42 -8.53 -3.64
C LEU A 56 -0.29 -9.65 -2.60
N MET A 57 -0.63 -10.87 -3.00
CA MET A 57 -0.30 -12.08 -2.25
C MET A 57 1.07 -12.56 -2.69
N HIS A 58 2.02 -12.68 -1.76
CA HIS A 58 3.36 -13.18 -2.07
C HIS A 58 3.70 -14.36 -1.17
N LYS A 59 4.33 -15.41 -1.71
CA LYS A 59 4.67 -16.62 -0.95
C LYS A 59 5.52 -16.41 0.31
N SER A 60 6.23 -15.29 0.39
CA SER A 60 7.00 -14.92 1.58
C SER A 60 6.17 -14.29 2.69
N HIS A 61 4.89 -13.98 2.47
CA HIS A 61 4.03 -13.33 3.44
C HIS A 61 2.56 -13.74 3.31
N GLU A 62 1.92 -14.07 4.44
CA GLU A 62 0.55 -14.61 4.45
C GLU A 62 -0.54 -13.55 4.20
N HIS A 63 -0.28 -12.28 4.51
CA HIS A 63 -1.23 -11.20 4.31
C HIS A 63 -1.07 -10.50 2.96
N LYS A 64 -2.10 -9.72 2.59
CA LYS A 64 -2.07 -8.86 1.41
C LYS A 64 -1.07 -7.72 1.60
N LEU A 65 -0.13 -7.60 0.67
CA LEU A 65 0.80 -6.50 0.59
C LEU A 65 0.21 -5.35 -0.23
N PHE A 66 0.26 -4.15 0.33
CA PHE A 66 -0.13 -2.91 -0.32
C PHE A 66 1.09 -2.21 -0.88
N TYR A 67 0.98 -1.74 -2.13
CA TYR A 67 2.03 -0.94 -2.77
C TYR A 67 1.87 0.54 -2.42
N LYS A 68 2.96 1.15 -1.92
CA LYS A 68 3.06 2.59 -1.73
C LYS A 68 4.12 3.16 -2.67
N ALA A 69 3.72 4.12 -3.50
CA ALA A 69 4.58 4.71 -4.53
C ALA A 69 5.64 5.69 -4.00
N THR A 70 5.47 6.21 -2.78
CA THR A 70 6.33 7.24 -2.17
C THR A 70 6.61 6.96 -0.69
N GLY A 71 7.64 7.60 -0.15
CA GLY A 71 8.01 7.56 1.27
C GLY A 71 8.77 6.30 1.69
N ALA A 72 9.38 5.57 0.76
CA ALA A 72 10.28 4.46 1.10
C ALA A 72 11.48 4.96 1.88
N VAL A 73 12.06 6.11 1.51
CA VAL A 73 13.20 6.70 2.23
C VAL A 73 12.86 6.86 3.71
N ASN A 74 11.73 7.48 4.02
CA ASN A 74 11.28 7.66 5.40
C ASN A 74 10.97 6.33 6.08
N ALA A 75 10.33 5.39 5.36
CA ALA A 75 9.98 4.08 5.89
C ALA A 75 11.20 3.24 6.28
N PHE A 76 12.30 3.34 5.52
CA PHE A 76 13.46 2.46 5.71
C PHE A 76 14.68 3.11 6.37
N LEU A 77 14.83 4.43 6.33
CA LEU A 77 15.91 5.10 7.06
C LEU A 77 15.58 5.28 8.54
N TYR A 78 14.34 5.64 8.86
CA TYR A 78 13.96 6.08 10.20
C TYR A 78 13.07 5.10 10.95
N ILE A 79 12.26 4.29 10.25
CA ILE A 79 11.21 3.49 10.89
C ILE A 79 11.60 2.02 11.03
N SER A 80 12.03 1.36 9.96
CA SER A 80 12.26 -0.10 9.96
C SER A 80 13.21 -0.54 8.86
N SER A 81 13.98 -1.59 9.03
CA SER A 81 14.69 -2.22 7.90
C SER A 81 13.77 -3.03 7.00
N CYS A 82 14.19 -3.28 5.76
CA CYS A 82 13.49 -4.20 4.87
C CYS A 82 13.62 -5.63 5.37
N VAL A 83 12.50 -6.34 5.50
CA VAL A 83 12.48 -7.71 6.04
C VAL A 83 13.21 -8.71 5.14
N LEU A 84 13.32 -8.44 3.83
CA LEU A 84 13.94 -9.37 2.88
C LEU A 84 15.46 -9.20 2.76
N CYS A 85 15.97 -7.97 2.71
CA CYS A 85 17.41 -7.74 2.57
C CYS A 85 18.10 -7.33 3.88
N GLY A 86 17.34 -7.01 4.93
CA GLY A 86 17.88 -6.53 6.21
C GLY A 86 18.36 -5.07 6.20
N GLU A 87 18.50 -4.46 5.02
CA GLU A 87 19.04 -3.13 4.86
C GLU A 87 18.05 -2.01 5.23
N ARG A 88 18.63 -0.87 5.63
CA ARG A 88 17.93 0.41 5.81
C ARG A 88 18.07 1.26 4.54
N GLY A 89 17.14 2.19 4.38
CA GLY A 89 17.07 3.11 3.23
C GLY A 89 16.48 2.49 1.98
N ALA A 90 16.02 3.34 1.05
CA ALA A 90 15.48 2.89 -0.23
C ALA A 90 16.61 2.44 -1.19
N ILE A 91 16.36 1.39 -1.98
CA ILE A 91 17.39 0.82 -2.87
C ILE A 91 17.53 1.62 -4.17
N SER A 92 16.42 2.03 -4.79
CA SER A 92 16.46 2.83 -6.02
C SER A 92 15.23 3.70 -6.23
N VAL A 93 14.05 3.21 -5.86
CA VAL A 93 12.79 3.94 -5.98
C VAL A 93 12.24 4.32 -4.61
N ASP A 94 11.58 5.46 -4.51
CA ASP A 94 10.89 5.90 -3.28
C ASP A 94 9.62 5.07 -2.99
N SER A 95 9.54 3.83 -3.48
CA SER A 95 8.35 2.98 -3.38
C SER A 95 8.63 1.67 -2.67
N TYR A 96 7.59 1.10 -2.04
CA TYR A 96 7.70 -0.10 -1.23
C TYR A 96 6.40 -0.84 -1.08
N TYR A 97 6.48 -2.10 -0.64
CA TYR A 97 5.31 -2.84 -0.20
C TYR A 97 5.24 -2.88 1.30
N HIS A 98 4.03 -2.79 1.85
CA HIS A 98 3.81 -3.03 3.26
C HIS A 98 2.53 -3.81 3.55
N CYS A 99 2.50 -4.50 4.68
CA CYS A 99 1.34 -5.15 5.22
C CYS A 99 0.69 -4.23 6.26
N LEU A 100 -0.60 -3.93 6.09
CA LEU A 100 -1.34 -3.16 7.08
C LEU A 100 -1.73 -3.99 8.32
N GLU A 101 -1.69 -5.32 8.22
CA GLU A 101 -2.11 -6.21 9.31
C GLU A 101 -1.00 -6.39 10.35
N CYS A 102 0.24 -6.59 9.91
CA CYS A 102 1.37 -6.86 10.81
C CYS A 102 2.52 -5.84 10.69
N GLY A 103 2.37 -4.81 9.86
CA GLY A 103 3.39 -3.76 9.69
C GLY A 103 4.64 -4.18 8.92
N TRP A 104 4.64 -5.38 8.31
CA TRP A 104 5.73 -5.85 7.44
C TRP A 104 6.02 -4.86 6.33
N LYS A 105 7.29 -4.52 6.09
CA LYS A 105 7.72 -3.58 5.04
C LYS A 105 8.90 -4.14 4.28
N ILE A 106 8.84 -4.00 2.96
CA ILE A 106 9.89 -4.47 2.05
C ILE A 106 10.07 -3.49 0.90
N HIS A 107 11.30 -3.34 0.43
CA HIS A 107 11.55 -2.57 -0.79
C HIS A 107 10.78 -3.15 -1.98
N PHE A 108 10.38 -2.29 -2.90
CA PHE A 108 9.72 -2.71 -4.13
C PHE A 108 10.57 -3.72 -4.92
N GLU A 109 11.87 -3.46 -4.98
CA GLU A 109 12.89 -4.21 -5.71
C GLU A 109 13.19 -5.55 -5.04
N CYS A 110 13.16 -5.59 -3.71
CA CYS A 110 13.44 -6.81 -2.95
C CYS A 110 12.39 -7.92 -3.17
N LEU A 111 11.16 -7.55 -3.52
CA LEU A 111 10.10 -8.53 -3.74
C LEU A 111 10.30 -9.34 -5.03
N ARG A 112 11.25 -8.96 -5.92
CA ARG A 112 11.60 -9.63 -7.19
C ARG A 112 10.39 -10.30 -7.84
N ILE A 113 9.31 -9.53 -8.04
CA ILE A 113 8.11 -10.03 -8.70
C ILE A 113 8.53 -10.34 -10.14
N LYS A 114 8.75 -11.63 -10.45
CA LYS A 114 8.69 -12.10 -11.83
C LYS A 114 7.23 -11.94 -12.24
N PHE A 115 6.89 -10.77 -12.79
CA PHE A 115 5.56 -10.53 -13.35
C PHE A 115 5.35 -11.49 -14.52
N VAL A 116 4.83 -12.68 -14.23
CA VAL A 116 4.04 -13.41 -15.21
C VAL A 116 2.61 -12.97 -14.94
N VAL A 117 2.20 -11.86 -15.57
CA VAL A 117 0.81 -11.45 -15.55
C VAL A 117 0.04 -12.48 -16.38
N GLN A 118 -0.44 -13.56 -15.76
CA GLN A 118 -1.49 -14.38 -16.34
C GLN A 118 -2.82 -13.66 -16.12
N LYS A 119 -3.03 -12.54 -16.83
CA LYS A 119 -4.38 -12.04 -17.07
C LYS A 119 -4.84 -12.61 -18.40
N ASN A 120 -5.86 -13.46 -18.37
CA ASN A 120 -6.61 -13.93 -19.54
C ASN A 120 -7.38 -12.80 -20.27
N VAL A 121 -6.99 -11.53 -20.09
CA VAL A 121 -7.73 -10.34 -20.55
C VAL A 121 -6.86 -9.43 -21.43
N HIS A 122 -5.55 -9.70 -21.57
CA HIS A 122 -4.71 -8.99 -22.52
C HIS A 122 -4.00 -9.99 -23.42
N ILE A 123 -4.29 -9.91 -24.72
CA ILE A 123 -3.72 -10.70 -25.82
C ILE A 123 -2.24 -10.40 -26.11
N HIS A 124 -1.57 -9.61 -25.27
CA HIS A 124 -0.16 -9.27 -25.43
C HIS A 124 0.59 -9.45 -24.10
N PRO A 125 1.79 -10.04 -24.12
CA PRO A 125 2.68 -10.09 -22.96
C PRO A 125 3.01 -8.66 -22.49
N LEU A 126 2.64 -8.32 -21.26
CA LEU A 126 3.09 -7.08 -20.64
C LEU A 126 4.55 -7.27 -20.21
N VAL A 127 5.46 -6.59 -20.90
CA VAL A 127 6.89 -6.58 -20.57
C VAL A 127 7.16 -5.40 -19.64
N CYS A 128 7.68 -5.68 -18.44
CA CYS A 128 8.18 -4.64 -17.54
C CYS A 128 9.47 -4.07 -18.15
N LYS A 129 9.39 -2.90 -18.78
CA LYS A 129 10.55 -2.15 -19.23
C LYS A 129 11.02 -1.25 -18.09
N ILE A 130 12.21 -1.54 -17.56
CA ILE A 130 12.90 -0.68 -16.61
C ILE A 130 13.52 0.45 -17.45
N PHE A 131 13.05 1.68 -17.26
CA PHE A 131 13.72 2.85 -17.83
C PHE A 131 14.84 3.23 -16.86
N GLN A 132 16.09 2.97 -17.27
CA GLN A 132 17.25 3.58 -16.64
C GLN A 132 17.32 5.01 -17.15
N SER A 133 17.25 6.00 -16.24
CA SER A 133 17.55 7.38 -16.57
C SER A 133 19.07 7.52 -16.76
N GLU A 134 19.48 8.01 -17.93
CA GLU A 134 20.84 8.46 -18.21
C GLU A 134 21.26 9.64 -17.34
#